data_AF-A0A840P4A2-F1
#
_entry.id   AF-A0A840P4A2-F1
#
_cell.length_a   1.000
_cell.length_b   1.000
_cell.length_c   1.000
_cell.angle_alpha   90.00
_cell.angle_beta   90.00
_cell.angle_gamma   90.00
#
_symmetry.space_group_name_H-M   'P 1'
#
loop_
_entity.id
_entity.type
_entity.pdbx_description
1 polymer ?
#
loop_
_entity_poly.entity_id
_entity_poly.type
_entity_poly.pdbx_seq_one_letter_code
_entity_poly.pdbx_strand_id
1 'polypeptide(L)'
;MNLAYDVRFWEVRRNASSKTPSYEARWKVGRKPKSKTFRTKALAESFLSELRQAAKKGEGFDLATGLPVSMIPAEPSALSFLQFAQSYVLGRWSTSAARTRETDAYALLTLVPALVADLPGRPDPDDLRSVLRSYTLLPESRRVEPTGRQAAALRWLEKASLPMLALGEATTLRLALDAISTTFAGKPAGANTIRRKRAVLHHLLELAVEQKLFASNPLDGIRWTPPKAVTVVDPRTVVTPVQACRLLDAVPKVGRRRGARLRALFACNYYGALRPEEAADLRESESDPARLRVGPDRVGARPSAGHEALD
;
A
#
# COMPACT_ATOMS: atom_id res chain seq x y z
N MET A 1 17.98 3.34 25.26
CA MET A 1 19.04 2.31 25.41
C MET A 1 19.95 2.70 26.56
N ASN A 2 20.20 1.80 27.49
CA ASN A 2 21.09 2.04 28.64
C ASN A 2 22.39 1.28 28.40
N LEU A 3 23.46 1.99 28.07
CA LEU A 3 24.73 1.42 27.65
C LEU A 3 25.73 1.33 28.81
N ALA A 4 26.53 0.26 28.83
CA ALA A 4 27.64 0.06 29.74
C ALA A 4 28.89 -0.38 28.97
N TYR A 5 30.05 0.09 29.42
CA TYR A 5 31.36 -0.22 28.84
C TYR A 5 32.18 -1.17 29.73
N ASP A 6 31.78 -1.35 31.01
CA ASP A 6 32.36 -2.36 31.89
C ASP A 6 31.80 -3.74 31.55
N VAL A 7 32.59 -4.49 30.77
CA VAL A 7 32.25 -5.84 30.32
C VAL A 7 33.35 -6.82 30.72
N ARG A 8 32.96 -7.94 31.33
CA ARG A 8 33.88 -9.03 31.66
C ARG A 8 33.50 -10.30 30.92
N PHE A 9 34.46 -10.97 30.32
CA PHE A 9 34.27 -12.22 29.59
C PHE A 9 34.85 -13.39 30.39
N TRP A 10 34.10 -14.47 30.53
CA TRP A 10 34.58 -15.71 31.15
C TRP A 10 34.95 -16.76 30.10
N GLU A 11 35.64 -17.81 30.51
CA GLU A 11 35.91 -18.96 29.65
C GLU A 11 34.63 -19.73 29.30
N VAL A 12 34.64 -20.37 28.12
CA VAL A 12 33.55 -21.23 27.68
C VAL A 12 33.44 -22.41 28.63
N ARG A 13 32.27 -22.59 29.23
CA ARG A 13 31.98 -23.69 30.15
C ARG A 13 31.18 -24.78 29.45
N ARG A 14 31.55 -26.04 29.61
CA ARG A 14 30.68 -27.16 29.21
C ARG A 14 29.51 -27.26 30.19
N ASN A 15 28.28 -27.32 29.68
CA ASN A 15 27.11 -27.51 30.52
C ASN A 15 27.02 -28.97 30.97
N ALA A 16 27.16 -29.19 32.28
CA ALA A 16 27.13 -30.52 32.90
C ALA A 16 25.71 -31.11 33.02
N SER A 17 24.67 -30.28 32.93
CA SER A 17 23.26 -30.69 33.08
C SER A 17 22.60 -31.12 31.77
N SER A 18 23.27 -30.92 30.63
CA SER A 18 22.75 -31.22 29.30
C SER A 18 23.07 -32.66 28.89
N LYS A 19 22.04 -33.43 28.52
CA LYS A 19 22.20 -34.81 27.97
C LYS A 19 23.04 -34.84 26.69
N THR A 20 23.03 -33.76 25.92
CA THR A 20 23.87 -33.56 24.73
C THR A 20 25.00 -32.57 25.04
N PRO A 21 26.22 -32.74 24.50
CA PRO A 21 27.30 -31.78 24.72
C PRO A 21 26.89 -30.37 24.27
N SER A 22 26.85 -29.43 25.22
CA SER A 22 26.59 -28.02 24.97
C SER A 22 27.57 -27.14 25.75
N TYR A 23 27.86 -25.97 25.20
CA TYR A 23 28.92 -25.08 25.63
C TYR A 23 28.35 -23.68 25.84
N GLU A 24 28.60 -23.09 26.99
CA GLU A 24 28.08 -21.77 27.37
C GLU A 24 29.17 -20.71 27.23
N ALA A 25 28.91 -19.73 26.37
CA ALA A 25 29.59 -18.45 26.37
C ALA A 25 29.02 -17.60 27.50
N ARG A 26 29.86 -17.10 28.39
CA ARG A 26 29.44 -16.35 29.58
C ARG A 26 30.16 -15.01 29.63
N TRP A 27 29.42 -13.94 29.90
CA TRP A 27 29.96 -12.60 30.07
C TRP A 27 29.11 -11.79 31.05
N LYS A 28 29.62 -10.65 31.51
CA LYS A 28 28.96 -9.77 32.47
C LYS A 28 28.98 -8.36 31.90
N VAL A 29 27.83 -7.69 31.89
CA VAL A 29 27.70 -6.28 31.52
C VAL A 29 27.20 -5.54 32.75
N GLY A 30 28.00 -4.61 33.27
CA GLY A 30 27.74 -3.95 34.55
C GLY A 30 27.62 -4.97 35.68
N ARG A 31 26.45 -5.09 36.33
CA ARG A 31 26.23 -6.01 37.46
C ARG A 31 25.61 -7.35 37.08
N LYS A 32 25.05 -7.51 35.89
CA LYS A 32 24.26 -8.70 35.51
C LYS A 32 25.09 -9.70 34.70
N PRO A 33 25.26 -10.95 35.16
CA PRO A 33 25.83 -12.01 34.34
C PRO A 33 24.85 -12.41 33.22
N LYS A 34 25.41 -12.77 32.07
CA LYS A 34 24.72 -13.21 30.86
C LYS A 34 25.40 -14.49 30.35
N SER A 35 24.62 -15.36 29.75
CA SER A 35 25.12 -16.58 29.11
C SER A 35 24.33 -16.89 27.85
N LYS A 36 25.00 -17.53 26.89
CA LYS A 36 24.39 -18.07 25.66
C LYS A 36 24.98 -19.44 25.37
N THR A 37 24.10 -20.41 25.09
CA THR A 37 24.47 -21.81 24.90
C THR A 37 24.62 -22.14 23.42
N PHE A 38 25.67 -22.90 23.08
CA PHE A 38 26.01 -23.34 21.75
C PHE A 38 26.25 -24.84 21.70
N ARG A 39 26.12 -25.44 20.51
CA ARG A 39 26.28 -26.90 20.32
C ARG A 39 27.74 -27.36 20.32
N THR A 40 28.67 -26.48 19.98
CA THR A 40 30.11 -26.78 19.92
C THR A 40 30.91 -25.72 20.66
N LYS A 41 32.08 -26.11 21.19
CA LYS A 41 32.99 -25.20 21.89
C LYS A 41 33.46 -24.07 20.98
N ALA A 42 33.81 -24.40 19.73
CA ALA A 42 34.27 -23.45 18.73
C ALA A 42 33.26 -22.32 18.44
N LEU A 43 31.94 -22.64 18.39
CA LEU A 43 30.91 -21.62 18.20
C LEU A 43 30.82 -20.66 19.41
N ALA A 44 30.91 -21.20 20.62
CA ALA A 44 30.92 -20.38 21.83
C ALA A 44 32.19 -19.51 21.93
N GLU A 45 33.36 -20.04 21.52
CA GLU A 45 34.62 -19.29 21.47
C GLU A 45 34.60 -18.20 20.40
N SER A 46 34.07 -18.49 19.21
CA SER A 46 33.87 -17.50 18.14
C SER A 46 32.99 -16.36 18.62
N PHE A 47 31.85 -16.67 19.23
CA PHE A 47 30.94 -15.66 19.77
C PHE A 47 31.60 -14.79 20.86
N LEU A 48 32.33 -15.39 21.81
CA LEU A 48 33.09 -14.61 22.79
C LEU A 48 34.19 -13.75 22.14
N SER A 49 34.81 -14.24 21.06
CA SER A 49 35.80 -13.46 20.30
C SER A 49 35.17 -12.21 19.69
N GLU A 50 33.98 -12.33 19.08
CA GLU A 50 33.26 -11.20 18.53
C GLU A 50 32.87 -10.17 19.61
N LEU A 51 32.39 -10.64 20.78
CA LEU A 51 32.10 -9.74 21.90
C LEU A 51 33.35 -9.01 22.41
N ARG A 52 34.51 -9.70 22.49
CA ARG A 52 35.78 -9.07 22.85
C ARG A 52 36.21 -8.02 21.82
N GLN A 53 35.99 -8.29 20.53
CA GLN A 53 36.30 -7.34 19.46
C GLN A 53 35.42 -6.09 19.56
N ALA A 54 34.13 -6.25 19.82
CA ALA A 54 33.21 -5.12 20.04
C ALA A 54 33.65 -4.25 21.23
N ALA A 55 33.99 -4.88 22.37
CA ALA A 55 34.52 -4.16 23.53
C ALA A 55 35.85 -3.46 23.24
N LYS A 56 36.77 -4.10 22.50
CA LYS A 56 38.06 -3.50 22.08
C LYS A 56 37.86 -2.28 21.17
N LYS A 57 36.80 -2.26 20.36
CA LYS A 57 36.43 -1.12 19.51
C LYS A 57 35.77 0.03 20.28
N GLY A 58 35.60 -0.09 21.59
CA GLY A 58 34.93 0.92 22.41
C GLY A 58 33.41 0.94 22.24
N GLU A 59 32.82 -0.16 21.76
CA GLU A 59 31.37 -0.26 21.58
C GLU A 59 30.64 -0.40 22.92
N GLY A 60 29.52 0.32 23.08
CA GLY A 60 28.67 0.20 24.25
C GLY A 60 27.85 -1.08 24.24
N PHE A 61 27.68 -1.71 25.41
CA PHE A 61 26.83 -2.89 25.57
C PHE A 61 25.52 -2.49 26.23
N ASP A 62 24.39 -2.94 25.69
CA ASP A 62 23.08 -2.66 26.27
C ASP A 62 22.88 -3.46 27.57
N LEU A 63 22.44 -2.79 28.64
CA LEU A 63 22.27 -3.39 29.96
C LEU A 63 21.11 -4.39 30.03
N ALA A 64 20.12 -4.30 29.15
CA ALA A 64 18.97 -5.20 29.14
C ALA A 64 19.32 -6.53 28.44
N THR A 65 19.83 -6.45 27.22
CA THR A 65 20.20 -7.62 26.40
C THR A 65 21.57 -8.19 26.78
N GLY A 66 22.51 -7.32 27.16
CA GLY A 66 23.90 -7.65 27.39
C GLY A 66 24.73 -7.77 26.11
N LEU A 67 24.21 -7.38 24.94
CA LEU A 67 24.94 -7.45 23.68
C LEU A 67 25.49 -6.07 23.30
N PRO A 68 26.60 -6.01 22.54
CA PRO A 68 27.06 -4.76 21.93
C PRO A 68 26.01 -4.25 20.94
N VAL A 69 25.92 -2.94 20.77
CA VAL A 69 24.90 -2.28 19.91
C VAL A 69 24.83 -2.90 18.51
N SER A 70 25.96 -3.26 17.92
CA SER A 70 26.12 -3.89 16.60
C SER A 70 25.53 -5.31 16.50
N MET A 71 25.35 -6.00 17.61
CA MET A 71 24.82 -7.36 17.68
C MET A 71 23.39 -7.43 18.20
N ILE A 72 22.84 -6.32 18.69
CA ILE A 72 21.43 -6.25 19.00
C ILE A 72 20.72 -6.29 17.64
N PRO A 73 19.86 -7.30 17.37
CA PRO A 73 19.01 -7.25 16.20
C PRO A 73 18.28 -5.91 16.24
N ALA A 74 18.33 -5.13 15.16
CA ALA A 74 17.53 -3.92 15.08
C ALA A 74 16.11 -4.25 15.57
N GLU A 75 15.56 -3.41 16.46
CA GLU A 75 14.13 -3.44 16.82
C GLU A 75 13.26 -3.67 15.56
N PRO A 76 12.02 -4.21 15.65
CA PRO A 76 11.14 -4.66 14.54
C PRO A 76 10.82 -3.63 13.41
N SER A 77 11.85 -2.98 12.89
CA SER A 77 11.92 -1.78 12.05
C SER A 77 12.39 -2.12 10.63
N ALA A 78 12.50 -3.40 10.29
CA ALA A 78 13.13 -3.82 9.04
C ALA A 78 12.21 -3.71 7.81
N LEU A 79 10.89 -3.54 7.98
CA LEU A 79 9.99 -3.37 6.85
C LEU A 79 9.97 -1.90 6.42
N SER A 80 10.50 -1.65 5.23
CA SER A 80 10.26 -0.40 4.52
C SER A 80 8.77 -0.27 4.16
N PHE A 81 8.31 0.97 3.97
CA PHE A 81 6.96 1.23 3.48
C PHE A 81 6.70 0.54 2.14
N LEU A 82 7.70 0.47 1.25
CA LEU A 82 7.61 -0.25 -0.03
C LEU A 82 7.29 -1.74 0.18
N GLN A 83 8.04 -2.41 1.06
CA GLN A 83 7.84 -3.83 1.33
C GLN A 83 6.48 -4.09 1.99
N PHE A 84 6.04 -3.22 2.89
CA PHE A 84 4.73 -3.32 3.52
C PHE A 84 3.59 -3.08 2.51
N ALA A 85 3.75 -2.11 1.61
CA ALA A 85 2.79 -1.86 0.53
C ALA A 85 2.69 -3.07 -0.42
N GLN A 86 3.81 -3.72 -0.72
CA GLN A 86 3.82 -4.95 -1.53
C GLN A 86 3.10 -6.09 -0.81
N SER A 87 3.39 -6.35 0.47
CA SER A 87 2.71 -7.42 1.22
C SER A 87 1.21 -7.17 1.35
N TYR A 88 0.81 -5.90 1.55
CA TYR A 88 -0.59 -5.46 1.59
C TYR A 88 -1.35 -5.81 0.30
N VAL A 89 -0.80 -5.47 -0.87
CA VAL A 89 -1.45 -5.76 -2.17
C VAL A 89 -1.48 -7.27 -2.44
N LEU A 90 -0.37 -7.97 -2.18
CA LEU A 90 -0.24 -9.39 -2.47
C LEU A 90 -1.15 -10.24 -1.57
N GLY A 91 -1.23 -9.92 -0.28
CA GLY A 91 -2.09 -10.65 0.67
C GLY A 91 -3.58 -10.55 0.34
N ARG A 92 -3.99 -9.49 -0.38
CA ARG A 92 -5.38 -9.25 -0.79
C ARG A 92 -5.66 -9.57 -2.25
N TRP A 93 -4.65 -10.03 -3.00
CA TRP A 93 -4.75 -10.12 -4.46
C TRP A 93 -5.83 -11.09 -4.95
N SER A 94 -5.97 -12.25 -4.30
CA SER A 94 -6.93 -13.29 -4.67
C SER A 94 -8.36 -12.97 -4.23
N THR A 95 -8.52 -12.25 -3.12
CA THR A 95 -9.82 -11.93 -2.50
C THR A 95 -10.39 -10.60 -2.95
N SER A 96 -9.57 -9.71 -3.53
CA SER A 96 -10.01 -8.38 -3.96
C SER A 96 -10.52 -8.37 -5.40
N ALA A 97 -11.66 -7.72 -5.61
CA ALA A 97 -12.18 -7.41 -6.95
C ALA A 97 -11.12 -6.63 -7.78
N ALA A 98 -11.18 -6.77 -9.11
CA ALA A 98 -10.24 -6.10 -10.01
C ALA A 98 -10.18 -4.58 -9.79
N ARG A 99 -11.35 -3.95 -9.60
CA ARG A 99 -11.46 -2.50 -9.33
C ARG A 99 -10.84 -2.09 -8.00
N THR A 100 -10.95 -2.94 -6.98
CA THR A 100 -10.32 -2.72 -5.66
C THR A 100 -8.80 -2.78 -5.79
N ARG A 101 -8.26 -3.79 -6.48
CA ARG A 101 -6.82 -3.92 -6.75
C ARG A 101 -6.26 -2.70 -7.50
N GLU A 102 -6.99 -2.21 -8.49
CA GLU A 102 -6.63 -0.99 -9.21
C GLU A 102 -6.63 0.24 -8.29
N THR A 103 -7.61 0.34 -7.40
CA THR A 103 -7.72 1.46 -6.43
C THR A 103 -6.57 1.42 -5.41
N ASP A 104 -6.26 0.24 -4.87
CA ASP A 104 -5.13 0.03 -3.96
C ASP A 104 -3.81 0.41 -4.66
N ALA A 105 -3.57 -0.13 -5.86
CA ALA A 105 -2.38 0.19 -6.64
C ALA A 105 -2.27 1.68 -6.93
N TYR A 106 -3.35 2.33 -7.36
CA TYR A 106 -3.35 3.76 -7.68
C TYR A 106 -3.01 4.66 -6.46
N ALA A 107 -3.49 4.29 -5.27
CA ALA A 107 -3.11 4.98 -4.04
C ALA A 107 -1.62 4.78 -3.73
N LEU A 108 -1.11 3.56 -3.83
CA LEU A 108 0.29 3.23 -3.56
C LEU A 108 1.27 3.83 -4.57
N LEU A 109 0.87 4.00 -5.83
CA LEU A 109 1.62 4.79 -6.83
C LEU A 109 1.82 6.25 -6.42
N THR A 110 0.98 6.77 -5.52
CA THR A 110 1.14 8.12 -4.94
C THR A 110 1.96 8.08 -3.66
N LEU A 111 1.65 7.13 -2.78
CA LEU A 111 2.23 7.06 -1.43
C LEU A 111 3.70 6.61 -1.45
N VAL A 112 4.03 5.58 -2.21
CA VAL A 112 5.39 4.99 -2.18
C VAL A 112 6.45 6.00 -2.62
N PRO A 113 6.32 6.74 -3.74
CA PRO A 113 7.33 7.74 -4.14
C PRO A 113 7.37 9.00 -3.25
N ALA A 114 6.36 9.20 -2.39
CA ALA A 114 6.31 10.29 -1.43
C ALA A 114 6.95 9.91 -0.08
N LEU A 115 6.93 8.62 0.27
CA LEU A 115 7.49 8.08 1.50
C LEU A 115 8.89 7.51 1.27
N VAL A 116 9.77 8.37 0.77
CA VAL A 116 11.18 8.09 0.50
C VAL A 116 12.06 9.16 1.17
N ALA A 117 13.24 8.76 1.61
CA ALA A 117 14.30 9.66 2.02
C ALA A 117 14.82 10.46 0.81
N ASP A 118 15.36 11.65 1.10
CA ASP A 118 16.01 12.46 0.08
C ASP A 118 17.41 11.89 -0.22
N LEU A 119 17.49 11.11 -1.30
CA LEU A 119 18.73 10.48 -1.77
C LEU A 119 19.11 11.00 -3.16
N PRO A 120 20.41 11.17 -3.44
CA PRO A 120 20.87 11.60 -4.76
C PRO A 120 20.49 10.59 -5.85
N GLY A 121 20.40 11.07 -7.09
CA GLY A 121 20.09 10.24 -8.25
C GLY A 121 18.64 9.75 -8.29
N ARG A 122 17.70 10.54 -7.76
CA ARG A 122 16.26 10.26 -7.82
C ARG A 122 15.82 10.03 -9.29
N PRO A 123 15.27 8.84 -9.63
CA PRO A 123 14.74 8.56 -10.95
C PRO A 123 13.55 9.45 -11.30
N ASP A 124 13.21 9.50 -12.59
CA ASP A 124 12.03 10.21 -13.07
C ASP A 124 10.75 9.70 -12.36
N PRO A 125 9.84 10.60 -11.93
CA PRO A 125 8.59 10.19 -11.28
C PRO A 125 7.73 9.20 -12.08
N ASP A 126 7.77 9.26 -13.41
CA ASP A 126 7.05 8.32 -14.27
C ASP A 126 7.71 6.94 -14.29
N ASP A 127 9.05 6.86 -14.26
CA ASP A 127 9.79 5.60 -14.13
C ASP A 127 9.51 4.92 -12.78
N LEU A 128 9.50 5.70 -11.68
CA LEU A 128 9.13 5.22 -10.34
C LEU A 128 7.71 4.62 -10.34
N ARG A 129 6.74 5.33 -10.92
CA ARG A 129 5.35 4.86 -10.99
C ARG A 129 5.20 3.67 -11.94
N SER A 130 5.95 3.66 -13.04
CA SER A 130 5.91 2.58 -14.01
C SER A 130 6.35 1.26 -13.37
N VAL A 131 7.50 1.24 -12.68
CA VAL A 131 8.01 -0.01 -12.08
C VAL A 131 7.10 -0.54 -10.97
N LEU A 132 6.51 0.35 -10.16
CA LEU A 132 5.53 -0.04 -9.15
C LEU A 132 4.30 -0.69 -9.78
N ARG A 133 3.79 -0.14 -10.89
CA ARG A 133 2.58 -0.64 -11.57
C ARG A 133 2.81 -1.95 -12.32
N SER A 134 3.94 -2.09 -13.02
CA SER A 134 4.21 -3.24 -13.90
C SER A 134 5.00 -4.37 -13.23
N TYR A 135 5.53 -4.15 -12.02
CA TYR A 135 6.36 -5.13 -11.33
C TYR A 135 6.03 -5.24 -9.84
N THR A 136 6.32 -4.20 -9.04
CA THR A 136 6.37 -4.35 -7.57
C THR A 136 5.02 -4.65 -6.94
N LEU A 137 3.94 -4.01 -7.41
CA LEU A 137 2.58 -4.17 -6.89
C LEU A 137 1.80 -5.29 -7.60
N LEU A 138 2.49 -6.21 -8.27
CA LEU A 138 1.90 -7.38 -8.91
C LEU A 138 2.44 -8.69 -8.29
N PRO A 139 1.62 -9.75 -8.26
CA PRO A 139 2.10 -11.10 -7.96
C PRO A 139 3.13 -11.54 -8.98
N GLU A 140 4.05 -12.40 -8.54
CA GLU A 140 5.17 -12.89 -9.35
C GLU A 140 4.72 -13.46 -10.71
N SER A 141 3.63 -14.22 -10.74
CA SER A 141 3.06 -14.80 -11.96
C SER A 141 2.56 -13.79 -13.00
N ARG A 142 2.47 -12.50 -12.64
CA ARG A 142 2.01 -11.41 -13.51
C ARG A 142 3.08 -10.36 -13.77
N ARG A 143 4.31 -10.56 -13.27
CA ARG A 143 5.41 -9.62 -13.46
C ARG A 143 5.99 -9.78 -14.86
N VAL A 144 6.34 -8.64 -15.45
CA VAL A 144 7.14 -8.56 -16.67
C VAL A 144 8.52 -8.08 -16.27
N GLU A 145 9.57 -8.65 -16.86
CA GLU A 145 10.95 -8.26 -16.56
C GLU A 145 11.13 -6.73 -16.72
N PRO A 146 11.63 -6.03 -15.68
CA PRO A 146 11.79 -4.58 -15.74
C PRO A 146 12.87 -4.20 -16.75
N THR A 147 12.58 -3.15 -17.52
CA THR A 147 13.59 -2.49 -18.36
C THR A 147 14.76 -1.97 -17.51
N GLY A 148 15.92 -1.69 -18.12
CA GLY A 148 17.08 -1.16 -17.38
C GLY A 148 16.78 0.08 -16.53
N ARG A 149 15.93 0.99 -17.04
CA ARG A 149 15.46 2.17 -16.29
C ARG A 149 14.57 1.79 -15.11
N GLN A 150 13.61 0.89 -15.31
CA GLN A 150 12.74 0.39 -14.23
C GLN A 150 13.54 -0.36 -13.16
N ALA A 151 14.53 -1.17 -13.53
CA ALA A 151 15.38 -1.88 -12.59
C ALA A 151 16.23 -0.90 -11.75
N ALA A 152 16.75 0.17 -12.36
CA ALA A 152 17.43 1.24 -11.62
C ALA A 152 16.47 1.98 -10.66
N ALA A 153 15.25 2.27 -11.13
CA ALA A 153 14.22 2.91 -10.31
C ALA A 153 13.81 2.04 -9.11
N LEU A 154 13.67 0.73 -9.30
CA LEU A 154 13.38 -0.21 -8.23
C LEU A 154 14.49 -0.24 -7.17
N ARG A 155 15.75 -0.40 -7.59
CA ARG A 155 16.89 -0.39 -6.65
C ARG A 155 16.97 0.91 -5.87
N TRP A 156 16.68 2.04 -6.51
CA TRP A 156 16.62 3.32 -5.82
C TRP A 156 15.47 3.37 -4.82
N LEU A 157 14.27 2.92 -5.17
CA LEU A 157 13.12 2.85 -4.25
C LEU A 157 13.37 1.94 -3.05
N GLU A 158 13.97 0.77 -3.26
CA GLU A 158 14.32 -0.16 -2.19
C GLU A 158 15.28 0.47 -1.17
N LYS A 159 16.22 1.30 -1.65
CA LYS A 159 17.16 2.02 -0.79
C LYS A 159 16.54 3.26 -0.14
N ALA A 160 15.69 3.98 -0.87
CA ALA A 160 15.16 5.27 -0.45
C ALA A 160 13.90 5.13 0.42
N SER A 161 13.15 4.03 0.34
CA SER A 161 11.88 3.88 1.04
C SER A 161 12.05 4.02 2.55
N LEU A 162 11.22 4.87 3.16
CA LEU A 162 11.24 5.10 4.60
C LEU A 162 10.83 3.82 5.37
N PRO A 163 11.34 3.61 6.59
CA PRO A 163 10.85 2.55 7.48
C PRO A 163 9.35 2.71 7.73
N MET A 164 8.61 1.59 7.83
CA MET A 164 7.17 1.63 8.09
C MET A 164 6.85 2.40 9.39
N LEU A 165 7.69 2.25 10.41
CA LEU A 165 7.54 2.92 11.70
C LEU A 165 7.65 4.45 11.62
N ALA A 166 8.26 5.00 10.55
CA ALA A 166 8.35 6.44 10.36
C ALA A 166 6.95 7.10 10.21
N LEU A 167 5.93 6.34 9.78
CA LEU A 167 4.54 6.83 9.73
C LEU A 167 3.91 7.04 11.11
N GLY A 168 4.56 6.60 12.19
CA GLY A 168 4.19 7.00 13.55
C GLY A 168 4.46 8.48 13.85
N GLU A 169 5.34 9.13 13.08
CA GLU A 169 5.64 10.55 13.22
C GLU A 169 4.64 11.42 12.44
N ALA A 170 4.14 12.47 13.10
CA ALA A 170 3.14 13.35 12.51
C ALA A 170 3.62 14.08 11.25
N THR A 171 4.93 14.35 11.14
CA THR A 171 5.58 14.96 9.97
C THR A 171 5.50 14.04 8.76
N THR A 172 5.96 12.80 8.90
CA THR A 172 5.92 11.79 7.83
C THR A 172 4.49 11.46 7.41
N LEU A 173 3.57 11.37 8.37
CA LEU A 173 2.18 11.09 8.07
C LEU A 173 1.50 12.25 7.34
N ARG A 174 1.89 13.50 7.63
CA ARG A 174 1.46 14.66 6.83
C ARG A 174 2.00 14.63 5.41
N LEU A 175 3.25 14.21 5.19
CA LEU A 175 3.78 14.02 3.83
C LEU A 175 2.93 13.04 3.02
N ALA A 176 2.48 11.94 3.65
CA ALA A 176 1.57 11.00 3.00
C ALA A 176 0.21 11.65 2.66
N LEU A 177 -0.36 12.43 3.59
CA LEU A 177 -1.64 13.13 3.40
C LEU A 177 -1.57 14.23 2.35
N ASP A 178 -0.45 14.95 2.26
CA ASP A 178 -0.20 15.96 1.23
C ASP A 178 -0.05 15.30 -0.14
N ALA A 179 0.71 14.19 -0.22
CA ALA A 179 0.90 13.45 -1.46
C ALA A 179 -0.44 12.98 -2.05
N ILE A 180 -1.34 12.41 -1.23
CA ILE A 180 -2.66 11.97 -1.71
C ILE A 180 -3.59 13.13 -2.09
N SER A 181 -3.34 14.33 -1.56
CA SER A 181 -4.06 15.57 -1.86
C SER A 181 -3.70 16.17 -3.23
N THR A 182 -2.63 15.67 -3.86
CA THR A 182 -2.17 16.11 -5.19
C THR A 182 -2.30 15.02 -6.27
N THR A 183 -2.48 15.49 -7.50
CA THR A 183 -2.41 14.67 -8.72
C THR A 183 -0.95 14.47 -9.16
N PHE A 184 -0.70 13.50 -10.05
CA PHE A 184 0.64 13.30 -10.60
C PHE A 184 1.15 14.51 -11.42
N ALA A 185 0.25 15.37 -11.88
CA ALA A 185 0.57 16.63 -12.55
C ALA A 185 0.76 17.81 -11.56
N GLY A 186 0.79 17.55 -10.24
CA GLY A 186 0.99 18.57 -9.20
C GLY A 186 -0.23 19.43 -8.86
N LYS A 187 -1.37 19.25 -9.55
CA LYS A 187 -2.62 19.97 -9.24
C LYS A 187 -3.37 19.34 -8.06
N PRO A 188 -4.22 20.10 -7.33
CA PRO A 188 -5.10 19.53 -6.30
C PRO A 188 -5.93 18.37 -6.84
N ALA A 189 -5.98 17.26 -6.09
CA ALA A 189 -6.80 16.11 -6.43
C ALA A 189 -8.28 16.34 -6.07
N GLY A 190 -9.19 15.73 -6.83
CA GLY A 190 -10.61 15.77 -6.51
C GLY A 190 -10.92 15.10 -5.17
N ALA A 191 -11.91 15.62 -4.43
CA ALA A 191 -12.23 15.16 -3.08
C ALA A 191 -12.49 13.65 -2.97
N ASN A 192 -13.20 13.05 -3.94
CA ASN A 192 -13.43 11.60 -3.97
C ASN A 192 -12.14 10.80 -4.20
N THR A 193 -11.19 11.33 -4.97
CA THR A 193 -9.88 10.70 -5.15
C THR A 193 -9.08 10.73 -3.86
N ILE A 194 -9.08 11.86 -3.16
CA ILE A 194 -8.40 12.02 -1.87
C ILE A 194 -9.00 11.06 -0.83
N ARG A 195 -10.34 11.00 -0.72
CA ARG A 195 -11.03 10.08 0.18
C ARG A 195 -10.66 8.61 -0.08
N ARG A 196 -10.66 8.19 -1.35
CA ARG A 196 -10.26 6.81 -1.72
C ARG A 196 -8.81 6.51 -1.36
N LYS A 197 -7.88 7.40 -1.70
CA LYS A 197 -6.45 7.21 -1.35
C LYS A 197 -6.23 7.17 0.16
N ARG A 198 -6.93 8.02 0.93
CA ARG A 198 -6.87 8.00 2.41
C ARG A 198 -7.44 6.70 2.98
N ALA A 199 -8.55 6.18 2.42
CA ALA A 199 -9.12 4.92 2.87
C ALA A 199 -8.13 3.75 2.70
N VAL A 200 -7.40 3.72 1.57
CA VAL A 200 -6.32 2.72 1.35
C VAL A 200 -5.20 2.90 2.38
N LEU A 201 -4.73 4.13 2.63
CA LEU A 201 -3.70 4.39 3.64
C LEU A 201 -4.15 3.98 5.05
N HIS A 202 -5.40 4.27 5.41
CA HIS A 202 -5.98 3.88 6.70
C HIS A 202 -6.01 2.37 6.84
N HIS A 203 -6.53 1.65 5.85
CA HIS A 203 -6.62 0.20 5.90
C HIS A 203 -5.23 -0.47 5.89
N LEU A 204 -4.24 0.10 5.20
CA LEU A 204 -2.85 -0.33 5.30
C LEU A 204 -2.29 -0.15 6.72
N LEU A 205 -2.59 0.96 7.38
CA LEU A 205 -2.16 1.21 8.76
C LEU A 205 -2.90 0.35 9.79
N GLU A 206 -4.17 0.00 9.57
CA GLU A 206 -4.88 -1.02 10.36
C GLU A 206 -4.17 -2.37 10.28
N LEU A 207 -3.79 -2.79 9.07
CA LEU A 207 -3.02 -4.02 8.91
C LEU A 207 -1.67 -3.95 9.65
N ALA A 208 -1.06 -2.77 9.73
CA ALA A 208 0.18 -2.58 10.49
C ALA A 208 -0.06 -2.65 12.01
N VAL A 209 -1.21 -2.19 12.51
CA VAL A 209 -1.66 -2.39 13.90
C VAL A 209 -1.90 -3.86 14.19
N GLU A 210 -2.59 -4.59 13.29
CA GLU A 210 -2.80 -6.05 13.41
C GLU A 210 -1.47 -6.82 13.50
N GLN A 211 -0.45 -6.38 12.73
CA GLN A 211 0.91 -6.91 12.78
C GLN A 211 1.74 -6.40 13.97
N LYS A 212 1.14 -5.63 14.88
CA LYS A 212 1.76 -5.06 16.09
C LYS A 212 2.94 -4.11 15.80
N LEU A 213 2.97 -3.50 14.62
CA LEU A 213 3.92 -2.43 14.29
C LEU A 213 3.52 -1.11 14.97
N PHE A 214 2.22 -0.90 15.18
CA PHE A 214 1.67 0.25 15.91
C PHE A 214 0.68 -0.22 16.98
N ALA A 215 0.55 0.56 18.05
CA ALA A 215 -0.44 0.31 19.10
C ALA A 215 -1.86 0.75 18.70
N SER A 216 -1.97 1.75 17.82
CA SER A 216 -3.21 2.27 17.25
C SER A 216 -2.91 2.92 15.89
N ASN A 217 -3.93 3.15 15.07
CA ASN A 217 -3.75 3.72 13.75
C ASN A 217 -3.23 5.17 13.85
N PRO A 218 -2.02 5.48 13.34
CA PRO A 218 -1.46 6.83 13.43
C PRO A 218 -2.32 7.92 12.79
N LEU A 219 -3.18 7.58 11.81
CA LEU A 219 -4.06 8.54 11.15
C LEU A 219 -5.13 9.13 12.07
N ASP A 220 -5.52 8.41 13.12
CA ASP A 220 -6.55 8.86 14.05
C ASP A 220 -6.01 9.93 15.01
N GLY A 221 -4.69 9.93 15.25
CA GLY A 221 -4.00 10.95 16.04
C GLY A 221 -3.78 12.27 15.32
N ILE A 222 -4.03 12.35 14.01
CA ILE A 222 -3.81 13.56 13.22
C ILE A 222 -5.11 14.34 12.99
N ARG A 223 -5.07 15.62 13.38
CA ARG A 223 -6.06 16.61 12.94
C ARG A 223 -5.77 17.02 11.50
N TRP A 224 -6.50 16.40 10.57
CA TRP A 224 -6.45 16.70 9.14
C TRP A 224 -7.88 16.74 8.57
N THR A 225 -8.18 17.78 7.78
CA THR A 225 -9.52 18.01 7.26
C THR A 225 -9.63 17.50 5.82
N PRO A 226 -10.40 16.42 5.56
CA PRO A 226 -10.64 15.97 4.19
C PRO A 226 -11.42 17.02 3.39
N PRO A 227 -11.10 17.20 2.09
CA PRO A 227 -11.89 18.09 1.24
C PRO A 227 -13.34 17.60 1.11
N LYS A 228 -14.27 18.55 1.05
CA LYS A 228 -15.70 18.27 0.85
C LYS A 228 -15.91 17.76 -0.56
N ALA A 229 -16.46 16.56 -0.68
CA ALA A 229 -16.93 16.04 -1.97
C ALA A 229 -18.31 16.62 -2.24
N VAL A 230 -18.49 17.23 -3.42
CA VAL A 230 -19.83 17.55 -3.92
C VAL A 230 -20.48 16.24 -4.33
N THR A 231 -21.45 15.79 -3.54
CA THR A 231 -22.26 14.60 -3.83
C THR A 231 -23.41 14.89 -4.78
N VAL A 232 -23.77 16.17 -4.96
CA VAL A 232 -24.89 16.56 -5.82
C VAL A 232 -24.41 16.69 -7.26
N VAL A 233 -24.95 15.83 -8.13
CA VAL A 233 -24.82 16.00 -9.58
C VAL A 233 -25.64 17.23 -9.98
N ASP A 234 -25.02 18.21 -10.64
CA ASP A 234 -25.76 19.36 -11.18
C ASP A 234 -26.73 18.84 -12.25
N PRO A 235 -28.06 18.98 -12.06
CA PRO A 235 -29.05 18.49 -13.04
C PRO A 235 -28.84 19.06 -14.45
N ARG A 236 -28.19 20.22 -14.58
CA ARG A 236 -27.86 20.85 -15.87
C ARG A 236 -26.78 20.10 -16.65
N THR A 237 -26.00 19.27 -15.97
CA THR A 237 -24.98 18.41 -16.60
C THR A 237 -25.55 17.09 -17.10
N VAL A 238 -26.82 16.79 -16.76
CA VAL A 238 -27.51 15.58 -17.17
C VAL A 238 -28.12 15.77 -18.56
N VAL A 239 -28.02 14.73 -19.38
CA VAL A 239 -28.52 14.71 -20.75
C VAL A 239 -30.05 14.82 -20.75
N THR A 240 -30.58 15.80 -21.48
CA THR A 240 -32.04 15.93 -21.71
C THR A 240 -32.54 14.85 -22.68
N PRO A 241 -33.85 14.50 -22.69
CA PRO A 241 -34.39 13.53 -23.63
C PRO A 241 -34.08 13.82 -25.11
N VAL A 242 -34.15 15.09 -25.51
CA VAL A 242 -33.83 15.51 -26.89
C VAL A 242 -32.34 15.31 -27.19
N GLN A 243 -31.45 15.64 -26.24
CA GLN A 243 -30.02 15.39 -26.38
C GLN A 243 -29.71 13.90 -26.42
N ALA A 244 -30.38 13.07 -25.61
CA ALA A 244 -30.19 11.62 -25.58
C ALA A 244 -30.53 10.99 -26.93
N CYS A 245 -31.67 11.34 -27.54
CA CYS A 245 -32.02 10.87 -28.88
C CYS A 245 -30.96 11.27 -29.91
N ARG A 246 -30.55 12.55 -29.93
CA ARG A 246 -29.51 13.04 -30.85
C ARG A 246 -28.17 12.32 -30.67
N LEU A 247 -27.78 12.04 -29.43
CA LEU A 247 -26.57 11.29 -29.12
C LEU A 247 -26.67 9.84 -29.59
N LEU A 248 -27.78 9.16 -29.29
CA LEU A 248 -28.02 7.78 -29.72
C LEU A 248 -28.07 7.62 -31.25
N ASP A 249 -28.53 8.64 -31.98
CA ASP A 249 -28.53 8.66 -33.44
C ASP A 249 -27.14 8.99 -34.03
N ALA A 250 -26.30 9.71 -33.28
CA ALA A 250 -24.93 10.01 -33.69
C ALA A 250 -23.98 8.82 -33.47
N VAL A 251 -24.17 8.03 -32.40
CA VAL A 251 -23.27 6.94 -31.99
C VAL A 251 -23.03 5.88 -33.09
N PRO A 252 -24.00 5.43 -33.89
CA PRO A 252 -23.78 4.51 -35.01
C PRO A 252 -22.75 4.98 -36.03
N LYS A 253 -22.56 6.31 -36.15
CA LYS A 253 -21.62 6.92 -37.10
C LYS A 253 -20.17 6.81 -36.61
N VAL A 254 -19.94 6.38 -35.37
CA VAL A 254 -18.61 6.25 -34.77
C VAL A 254 -17.96 4.91 -35.14
N GLY A 255 -17.09 4.97 -36.16
CA GLY A 255 -16.31 3.84 -36.64
C GLY A 255 -17.14 2.75 -37.33
N ARG A 256 -16.47 1.87 -38.08
CA ARG A 256 -17.17 0.93 -38.99
C ARG A 256 -17.93 -0.21 -38.29
N ARG A 257 -17.57 -0.59 -37.07
CA ARG A 257 -18.13 -1.78 -36.37
C ARG A 257 -18.58 -1.53 -34.93
N ARG A 258 -18.12 -0.45 -34.30
CA ARG A 258 -18.36 -0.18 -32.86
C ARG A 258 -19.64 0.60 -32.60
N GLY A 259 -20.01 1.52 -33.50
CA GLY A 259 -21.15 2.41 -33.31
C GLY A 259 -22.48 1.71 -33.00
N ALA A 260 -22.82 0.65 -33.75
CA ALA A 260 -24.07 -0.09 -33.50
C ALA A 260 -24.12 -0.72 -32.09
N ARG A 261 -23.02 -1.32 -31.63
CA ARG A 261 -22.92 -1.92 -30.29
C ARG A 261 -22.96 -0.86 -29.18
N LEU A 262 -22.27 0.27 -29.39
CA LEU A 262 -22.29 1.39 -28.44
C LEU A 262 -23.68 2.04 -28.35
N ARG A 263 -24.43 2.12 -29.45
CA ARG A 263 -25.81 2.62 -29.41
C ARG A 263 -26.68 1.75 -28.52
N ALA A 264 -26.58 0.42 -28.65
CA ALA A 264 -27.31 -0.50 -27.79
C ALA A 264 -26.93 -0.32 -26.31
N LEU A 265 -25.63 -0.30 -25.99
CA LEU A 265 -25.14 -0.07 -24.62
C LEU A 265 -25.68 1.25 -24.03
N PHE A 266 -25.54 2.37 -24.75
CA PHE A 266 -26.01 3.66 -24.26
C PHE A 266 -27.55 3.76 -24.19
N ALA A 267 -28.27 3.06 -25.06
CA ALA A 267 -29.72 2.96 -24.98
C ALA A 267 -30.16 2.18 -23.73
N CYS A 268 -29.48 1.08 -23.39
CA CYS A 268 -29.70 0.34 -22.15
C CYS A 268 -29.43 1.20 -20.91
N ASN A 269 -28.35 2.00 -20.92
CA ASN A 269 -28.05 2.93 -19.83
C ASN A 269 -29.14 4.01 -19.69
N TYR A 270 -29.57 4.62 -20.79
CA TYR A 270 -30.50 5.75 -20.76
C TYR A 270 -31.95 5.33 -20.47
N TYR A 271 -32.45 4.30 -21.16
CA TYR A 271 -33.85 3.86 -21.04
C TYR A 271 -34.05 2.83 -19.93
N GLY A 272 -33.06 1.97 -19.68
CA GLY A 272 -33.10 0.94 -18.64
C GLY A 272 -32.55 1.41 -17.30
N ALA A 273 -31.96 2.60 -17.22
CA ALA A 273 -31.23 3.10 -16.06
C ALA A 273 -30.14 2.12 -15.57
N LEU A 274 -29.64 1.26 -16.47
CA LEU A 274 -28.61 0.29 -16.15
C LEU A 274 -27.28 1.01 -15.93
N ARG A 275 -26.50 0.52 -14.96
CA ARG A 275 -25.11 0.93 -14.83
C ARG A 275 -24.31 0.41 -16.03
N PRO A 276 -23.22 1.09 -16.43
CA PRO A 276 -22.42 0.66 -17.57
C PRO A 276 -21.95 -0.80 -17.49
N GLU A 277 -21.62 -1.27 -16.28
CA GLU A 277 -21.24 -2.66 -16.02
C GLU A 277 -22.41 -3.66 -16.19
N GLU A 278 -23.62 -3.28 -15.82
CA GLU A 278 -24.83 -4.11 -15.98
C GLU A 278 -25.22 -4.20 -17.46
N ALA A 279 -25.20 -3.06 -18.17
CA ALA A 279 -25.49 -3.04 -19.60
C ALA A 279 -24.43 -3.79 -20.43
N ALA A 280 -23.19 -3.87 -19.96
CA ALA A 280 -22.12 -4.61 -20.62
C ALA A 280 -22.21 -6.12 -20.41
N ASP A 281 -22.79 -6.59 -19.30
CA ASP A 281 -22.96 -8.02 -18.98
C ASP A 281 -24.36 -8.57 -19.33
N LEU A 282 -25.21 -7.74 -19.94
CA LEU A 282 -26.59 -8.08 -20.28
C LEU A 282 -26.66 -9.28 -21.24
N ARG A 283 -27.42 -10.32 -20.86
CA ARG A 283 -27.57 -11.55 -21.64
C ARG A 283 -28.86 -11.54 -22.45
N GLU A 284 -28.88 -12.33 -23.53
CA GLU A 284 -30.06 -12.46 -24.40
C GLU A 284 -31.27 -13.02 -23.62
N SER A 285 -31.05 -13.95 -22.69
CA SER A 285 -32.09 -14.51 -21.82
C SER A 285 -32.70 -13.52 -20.84
N GLU A 286 -32.03 -12.39 -20.59
CA GLU A 286 -32.48 -11.33 -19.66
C GLU A 286 -33.20 -10.19 -20.40
N SER A 287 -33.20 -10.25 -21.74
CA SER A 287 -33.88 -9.28 -22.60
C SER A 287 -35.29 -9.77 -22.90
N ASP A 288 -36.30 -9.20 -22.24
CA ASP A 288 -37.71 -9.44 -22.60
C ASP A 288 -38.14 -8.46 -23.71
N PRO A 289 -38.32 -8.92 -24.97
CA PRO A 289 -38.75 -8.05 -26.07
C PRO A 289 -40.14 -7.43 -25.85
N ALA A 290 -40.97 -7.96 -24.93
CA ALA A 290 -42.26 -7.37 -24.58
C ALA A 290 -42.12 -6.13 -23.66
N ARG A 291 -41.09 -6.08 -22.82
CA ARG A 291 -40.79 -4.94 -21.92
C ARG A 291 -39.99 -3.81 -22.58
N LEU A 292 -39.34 -4.08 -23.71
CA LEU A 292 -38.52 -3.14 -24.47
C LEU A 292 -39.30 -2.23 -25.44
N ARG A 293 -40.64 -2.33 -25.50
CA ARG A 293 -41.48 -1.35 -26.21
C ARG A 293 -41.51 -0.04 -25.43
N VAL A 294 -40.51 0.81 -25.66
CA VAL A 294 -40.56 2.22 -25.25
C VAL A 294 -41.61 2.90 -26.15
N GLY A 295 -42.84 2.97 -25.67
CA GLY A 295 -43.89 3.77 -26.31
C GLY A 295 -43.54 5.27 -26.29
N PRO A 296 -44.04 6.06 -27.26
CA PRO A 296 -43.74 7.49 -27.38
C PRO A 296 -44.16 8.35 -26.18
N ASP A 297 -44.92 7.79 -25.23
CA ASP A 297 -45.50 8.54 -24.10
C ASP A 297 -44.56 8.80 -22.91
N ARG A 298 -43.31 8.33 -22.94
CA ARG A 298 -42.30 8.64 -21.89
C ARG A 298 -41.39 9.83 -22.22
N VAL A 299 -41.71 10.63 -23.22
CA VAL A 299 -40.95 11.84 -23.61
C VAL A 299 -41.07 12.97 -22.55
N GLY A 300 -42.01 12.86 -21.59
CA GLY A 300 -42.21 13.85 -20.52
C GLY A 300 -41.52 13.57 -19.18
N ALA A 301 -40.89 12.40 -18.98
CA ALA A 301 -40.25 12.08 -17.71
C ALA A 301 -38.91 12.83 -17.58
N ARG A 302 -38.83 13.76 -16.63
CA ARG A 302 -37.55 14.39 -16.26
C ARG A 302 -36.62 13.30 -15.71
N PRO A 303 -35.38 13.16 -16.21
CA PRO A 303 -34.41 12.28 -15.58
C PRO A 303 -34.16 12.78 -14.15
N SER A 304 -34.54 11.97 -13.15
CA SER A 304 -34.25 12.26 -11.75
C SER A 304 -32.78 11.97 -11.46
N ALA A 305 -31.99 13.01 -11.22
CA ALA A 305 -30.64 12.86 -10.71
C ALA A 305 -30.72 12.48 -9.23
N GLY A 306 -30.50 11.20 -8.91
CA GLY A 306 -30.16 10.69 -7.59
C GLY A 306 -30.91 11.30 -6.41
N HIS A 307 -32.14 10.83 -6.17
CA HIS A 307 -32.66 10.74 -4.81
C HIS A 307 -32.82 9.25 -4.51
N GLU A 308 -31.86 8.68 -3.79
CA GLU A 308 -32.11 7.43 -3.06
C GLU A 308 -33.13 7.79 -1.98
N ALA A 309 -34.39 7.41 -2.21
CA ALA A 309 -35.37 7.34 -1.16
C ALA A 309 -34.91 6.24 -0.20
N LEU A 310 -34.54 6.63 1.01
CA LEU A 310 -34.41 5.73 2.13
C LEU A 310 -35.82 5.32 2.54
N ASP A 311 -36.14 4.04 2.35
CA ASP A 311 -37.00 3.24 3.24
C ASP A 311 -36.23 1.97 3.59
#